data_AF-A0A662U5R3-F1
#
_entry.id   AF-A0A662U5R3-F1
#
_cell.length_a   1.000
_cell.length_b   1.000
_cell.length_c   1.000
_cell.angle_alpha   90.00
_cell.angle_beta   90.00
_cell.angle_gamma   90.00
#
_symmetry.space_group_name_H-M   'P 1'
#
loop_
_entity.id
_entity.type
_entity.pdbx_description
1 polymer ?
#
loop_
_entity_poly.entity_id
_entity_poly.type
_entity_poly.pdbx_seq_one_letter_code
_entity_poly.pdbx_strand_id
1 'polypeptide(L)'
;MALASDRGFPDFESLIEYIRHLERRVRELEVERNALKRELDYYRSEVEKLLSPPLIEAQLLEVLDDGRAVVKSSTGPNLIVHVSESIDRDKLRPGAIVALNQRGSTIVEILPSHVDPYIKAMEVIERPDVTYDDIGGLKEQIREIREAIELPLKRPDLFRAVGIEPPKGVLLYGPPGCGKTLLAKAVAHHTNATFIKLVASELISKWIGESARLVREVFKFAKLKAPSIIFIDEIDAIAAKRLEVGTSGEREVQRALMQLLAEIDGFDPLGNVKIIAATNRPDILDPALLRPGRFDKLIEIPLPDDEGRFEIFKIHTRKMNLAEDVDLRELALKTKNATGADIKAICTEAGMNAIREGRTIIT
;
A
#
# COMPACT_ATOMS: atom_id res chain seq x y z
N MET A 1 -101.81 -26.69 7.89
CA MET A 1 -102.15 -26.97 6.47
C MET A 1 -101.03 -26.39 5.62
N ALA A 2 -100.37 -27.24 4.82
CA ALA A 2 -99.32 -26.95 3.80
C ALA A 2 -98.00 -26.35 4.33
N LEU A 3 -96.89 -27.09 4.34
CA LEU A 3 -96.00 -27.48 3.21
C LEU A 3 -94.99 -26.39 2.82
N ALA A 4 -93.73 -26.71 3.14
CA ALA A 4 -92.46 -26.42 2.46
C ALA A 4 -92.41 -25.42 1.30
N SER A 5 -91.42 -24.53 1.36
CA SER A 5 -90.61 -24.19 0.18
C SER A 5 -89.23 -23.69 0.61
N ASP A 6 -88.34 -24.67 0.79
CA ASP A 6 -86.99 -24.70 0.22
C ASP A 6 -86.50 -23.38 -0.40
N ARG A 7 -85.74 -22.59 0.38
CA ARG A 7 -84.72 -21.70 -0.16
C ARG A 7 -83.42 -22.22 0.40
N GLY A 8 -82.69 -22.98 -0.43
CA GLY A 8 -81.41 -23.58 -0.11
C GLY A 8 -80.52 -22.57 0.61
N PHE A 9 -80.35 -22.80 1.92
CA PHE A 9 -79.28 -22.19 2.67
C PHE A 9 -77.98 -22.60 1.98
N PRO A 10 -77.06 -21.68 1.66
CA PRO A 10 -75.77 -22.06 1.10
C PRO A 10 -75.17 -23.13 2.00
N ASP A 11 -74.74 -24.22 1.37
CA ASP A 11 -74.31 -25.43 2.07
C ASP A 11 -73.33 -25.04 3.17
N PHE A 12 -73.55 -25.47 4.41
CA PHE A 12 -72.73 -25.02 5.56
C PHE A 12 -71.25 -25.30 5.31
N GLU A 13 -70.98 -26.35 4.53
CA GLU A 13 -69.67 -26.74 4.02
C GLU A 13 -69.06 -25.70 3.06
N SER A 14 -69.86 -25.12 2.16
CA SER A 14 -69.46 -24.03 1.24
C SER A 14 -69.10 -22.73 1.97
N LEU A 15 -69.78 -22.43 3.08
CA LEU A 15 -69.52 -21.23 3.88
C LEU A 15 -68.21 -21.39 4.68
N ILE A 16 -67.95 -22.58 5.21
CA ILE A 16 -66.68 -22.93 5.86
C ILE A 16 -65.53 -22.85 4.86
N GLU A 17 -65.73 -23.35 3.64
CA GLU A 17 -64.73 -23.29 2.57
C GLU A 17 -64.44 -21.84 2.15
N TYR A 18 -65.48 -21.01 2.07
CA TYR A 18 -65.34 -19.57 1.79
C TYR A 18 -64.60 -18.82 2.91
N ILE A 19 -64.89 -19.10 4.18
CA ILE A 19 -64.16 -18.53 5.32
C ILE A 19 -62.68 -18.93 5.28
N ARG A 20 -62.38 -20.22 5.04
CA ARG A 20 -60.98 -20.69 4.89
C ARG A 20 -60.27 -20.03 3.71
N HIS A 21 -60.98 -19.78 2.61
CA HIS A 21 -60.44 -19.04 1.47
C HIS A 21 -60.11 -17.59 1.84
N LEU A 22 -61.02 -16.89 2.52
CA LEU A 22 -60.80 -15.52 2.99
C LEU A 22 -59.64 -15.44 4.00
N GLU A 23 -59.55 -16.36 4.96
CA GLU A 23 -58.44 -16.43 5.92
C GLU A 23 -57.09 -16.68 5.25
N ARG A 24 -57.05 -17.46 4.17
CA ARG A 24 -55.84 -17.64 3.36
C ARG A 24 -55.49 -16.34 2.64
N ARG A 25 -56.48 -15.66 2.07
CA ARG A 25 -56.29 -14.40 1.35
C ARG A 25 -55.80 -13.27 2.26
N VAL A 26 -56.32 -13.18 3.48
CA VAL A 26 -55.83 -12.23 4.50
C VAL A 26 -54.36 -12.51 4.82
N ARG A 27 -54.00 -13.77 5.05
CA ARG A 27 -52.60 -14.15 5.31
C ARG A 27 -51.67 -13.82 4.14
N GLU A 28 -52.09 -14.06 2.90
CA GLU A 28 -51.33 -13.69 1.70
C GLU A 28 -51.09 -12.18 1.64
N LEU A 29 -52.15 -11.39 1.84
CA LEU A 29 -52.08 -9.92 1.82
C LEU A 29 -51.23 -9.36 2.96
N GLU A 30 -51.26 -9.99 4.14
CA GLU A 30 -50.39 -9.58 5.26
C GLU A 30 -48.91 -9.82 4.97
N VAL A 31 -48.58 -10.94 4.32
CA VAL A 31 -47.21 -11.25 3.89
C VAL A 31 -46.77 -10.24 2.83
N GLU A 32 -47.61 -9.96 1.83
CA GLU A 32 -47.34 -8.99 0.77
C GLU A 32 -47.15 -7.57 1.33
N ARG A 33 -48.04 -7.13 2.22
CA ARG A 33 -47.91 -5.84 2.92
C ARG A 33 -46.58 -5.75 3.68
N ASN A 34 -46.18 -6.82 4.36
CA ASN A 34 -44.92 -6.84 5.12
C ASN A 34 -43.68 -6.86 4.21
N ALA A 35 -43.79 -7.40 3.00
CA ALA A 35 -42.73 -7.34 1.99
C ALA A 35 -42.61 -5.93 1.40
N LEU A 36 -43.73 -5.35 0.95
CA LEU A 36 -43.79 -3.99 0.40
C LEU A 36 -43.31 -2.94 1.41
N LYS A 37 -43.61 -3.12 2.70
CA LYS A 37 -43.14 -2.22 3.75
C LYS A 37 -41.61 -2.23 3.89
N ARG A 38 -40.99 -3.40 3.83
CA ARG A 38 -39.51 -3.53 3.85
C ARG A 38 -38.88 -2.89 2.63
N GLU A 39 -39.50 -3.07 1.47
CA GLU A 39 -39.05 -2.50 0.21
C GLU A 39 -39.16 -0.96 0.23
N LEU A 40 -40.25 -0.43 0.79
CA LEU A 40 -40.42 1.02 1.02
C LEU A 40 -39.34 1.58 1.96
N ASP A 41 -39.04 0.89 3.06
CA ASP A 41 -38.01 1.31 4.01
C ASP A 41 -36.61 1.30 3.35
N TYR A 42 -36.34 0.28 2.51
CA TYR A 42 -35.13 0.22 1.69
C TYR A 42 -35.04 1.41 0.72
N TYR A 43 -36.06 1.64 -0.09
CA TYR A 43 -36.08 2.75 -1.05
C TYR A 43 -36.02 4.11 -0.38
N ARG A 44 -36.66 4.29 0.79
CA ARG A 44 -36.52 5.52 1.58
C ARG A 44 -35.08 5.75 2.01
N SER A 45 -34.39 4.72 2.50
CA SER A 45 -32.98 4.84 2.87
C SER A 45 -32.09 5.17 1.66
N GLU A 46 -32.43 4.65 0.48
CA GLU A 46 -31.65 4.91 -0.74
C GLU A 46 -31.90 6.31 -1.29
N VAL A 47 -33.15 6.77 -1.26
CA VAL A 47 -33.53 8.15 -1.59
C VAL A 47 -32.90 9.13 -0.59
N GLU A 48 -32.84 8.80 0.69
CA GLU A 48 -32.19 9.63 1.71
C GLU A 48 -30.68 9.74 1.49
N LYS A 49 -30.01 8.65 1.06
CA LYS A 49 -28.60 8.72 0.62
C LYS A 49 -28.43 9.59 -0.63
N LEU A 50 -29.30 9.45 -1.63
CA LEU A 50 -29.24 10.21 -2.89
C LEU A 50 -29.59 11.69 -2.72
N LEU A 51 -30.48 12.02 -1.78
CA LEU A 51 -30.87 13.38 -1.43
C LEU A 51 -30.03 13.97 -0.31
N SER A 52 -29.05 13.21 0.22
CA SER A 52 -28.20 13.70 1.29
C SER A 52 -27.44 14.94 0.78
N PRO A 53 -27.56 16.07 1.48
CA PRO A 53 -26.94 17.30 1.03
C PRO A 53 -25.40 17.12 0.97
N PRO A 54 -24.70 17.66 -0.04
CA PRO A 54 -23.25 17.61 -0.09
C PRO A 54 -22.66 18.18 1.21
N LEU A 55 -21.81 17.39 1.86
CA LEU A 55 -21.09 17.78 3.06
C LEU A 55 -19.80 18.51 2.66
N ILE A 56 -19.37 19.44 3.52
CA ILE A 56 -18.13 20.18 3.31
C ILE A 56 -17.02 19.48 4.09
N GLU A 57 -15.97 19.06 3.40
CA GLU A 57 -14.78 18.50 4.04
C GLU A 57 -14.02 19.60 4.80
N ALA A 58 -13.60 19.28 6.03
CA ALA A 58 -12.76 20.15 6.83
C ALA A 58 -11.79 19.33 7.70
N GLN A 59 -10.67 19.94 8.05
CA GLN A 59 -9.71 19.36 9.00
C GLN A 59 -9.97 19.89 10.41
N LEU A 60 -10.15 18.99 11.37
CA LEU A 60 -10.25 19.33 12.78
C LEU A 60 -8.90 19.85 13.29
N LEU A 61 -8.86 21.07 13.82
CA LEU A 61 -7.66 21.63 14.43
C LEU A 61 -7.64 21.36 15.93
N GLU A 62 -8.75 21.61 16.61
CA GLU A 62 -8.86 21.53 18.07
C GLU A 62 -10.30 21.25 18.48
N VAL A 63 -10.47 20.51 19.57
CA VAL A 63 -11.76 20.32 20.24
C VAL A 63 -11.75 21.20 21.48
N LEU A 64 -12.78 22.04 21.63
CA LEU A 64 -12.94 22.94 22.77
C LEU A 64 -13.76 22.24 23.86
N ASP A 65 -13.49 22.60 25.12
CA ASP A 65 -14.12 21.98 26.30
C ASP A 65 -15.65 22.19 26.35
N ASP A 66 -16.17 23.17 25.62
CA ASP A 66 -17.59 23.52 25.58
C ASP A 66 -18.40 22.77 24.52
N GLY A 67 -17.82 21.75 23.88
CA GLY A 67 -18.47 20.94 22.84
C GLY A 67 -18.47 21.57 21.45
N ARG A 68 -17.70 22.64 21.26
CA ARG A 68 -17.36 23.18 19.94
C ARG A 68 -16.01 22.64 19.46
N ALA A 69 -15.72 22.85 18.19
CA ALA A 69 -14.49 22.44 17.56
C ALA A 69 -14.01 23.52 16.59
N VAL A 70 -12.70 23.72 16.51
CA VAL A 70 -12.09 24.58 15.51
C VAL A 70 -11.77 23.70 14.30
N VAL A 71 -12.30 24.06 13.14
CA VAL A 71 -12.10 23.33 11.88
C VAL A 71 -11.53 24.25 10.82
N LYS A 72 -10.70 23.70 9.94
CA LYS A 72 -10.17 24.37 8.75
C LYS A 72 -10.86 23.81 7.52
N SER A 73 -11.71 24.60 6.88
CA SER A 73 -12.35 24.23 5.62
C SER A 73 -11.34 24.24 4.47
N SER A 74 -11.50 23.36 3.48
CA SER A 74 -10.60 23.19 2.33
C SER A 74 -10.39 24.46 1.50
N THR A 75 -11.36 25.38 1.51
CA THR A 75 -11.37 26.61 0.69
C THR A 75 -11.63 27.87 1.50
N GLY A 76 -11.66 27.78 2.83
CA GLY A 76 -12.18 28.84 3.70
C GLY A 76 -11.31 29.18 4.91
N PRO A 77 -11.74 30.16 5.72
CA PRO A 77 -11.09 30.48 6.98
C PRO A 77 -11.27 29.35 8.00
N ASN A 78 -10.56 29.45 9.13
CA ASN A 78 -10.83 28.60 10.28
C ASN A 78 -12.21 28.98 10.86
N LEU A 79 -13.03 27.97 11.13
CA LEU A 79 -14.39 28.12 11.65
C LEU A 79 -14.48 27.44 13.01
N ILE A 80 -15.27 28.03 13.91
CA ILE A 80 -15.68 27.38 15.15
C ILE A 80 -17.07 26.78 14.92
N VAL A 81 -17.17 25.47 15.05
CA VAL A 81 -18.37 24.70 14.71
C VAL A 81 -18.83 23.86 15.89
N HIS A 82 -20.11 23.51 15.92
CA HIS A 82 -20.64 22.58 16.91
C HIS A 82 -20.32 21.14 16.53
N VAL A 83 -20.09 20.28 17.52
CA VAL A 83 -20.01 18.83 17.31
C VAL A 83 -21.42 18.25 17.43
N SER A 84 -21.87 17.48 16.44
CA SER A 84 -23.15 16.76 16.54
C SER A 84 -23.13 15.76 17.69
N GLU A 85 -24.25 15.64 18.42
CA GLU A 85 -24.41 14.68 19.53
C GLU A 85 -24.28 13.22 19.09
N SER A 86 -24.46 12.95 17.79
CA SER A 86 -24.27 11.63 17.18
C SER A 86 -22.80 11.20 17.10
N ILE A 87 -21.85 12.11 17.32
CA ILE A 87 -20.42 11.84 17.23
C ILE A 87 -19.84 11.61 18.62
N ASP A 88 -19.16 10.49 18.76
CA ASP A 88 -18.39 10.17 19.95
C ASP A 88 -17.18 11.11 20.07
N ARG A 89 -17.19 11.97 21.11
CA ARG A 89 -16.18 13.02 21.32
C ARG A 89 -14.78 12.44 21.54
N ASP A 90 -14.69 11.23 22.08
CA ASP A 90 -13.41 10.56 22.34
C ASP A 90 -12.68 10.16 21.05
N LYS A 91 -13.41 10.09 19.92
CA LYS A 91 -12.85 9.78 18.60
C LYS A 91 -12.37 11.02 17.85
N LEU A 92 -12.72 12.22 18.31
CA LEU A 92 -12.28 13.47 17.69
C LEU A 92 -10.86 13.79 18.14
N ARG A 93 -9.91 13.60 17.22
CA ARG A 93 -8.50 13.93 17.45
C ARG A 93 -8.07 15.07 16.54
N PRO A 94 -7.28 16.04 17.03
CA PRO A 94 -6.64 17.04 16.19
C PRO A 94 -6.01 16.41 14.95
N GLY A 95 -6.32 16.95 13.78
CA GLY A 95 -5.91 16.46 12.47
C GLY A 95 -6.88 15.51 11.77
N ALA A 96 -7.96 15.07 12.43
CA ALA A 96 -9.00 14.25 11.81
C ALA A 96 -9.71 15.00 10.67
N ILE A 97 -10.09 14.25 9.62
CA ILE A 97 -10.93 14.79 8.55
C ILE A 97 -12.38 14.62 8.98
N VAL A 98 -13.15 15.70 8.89
CA VAL A 98 -14.54 15.74 9.33
C VAL A 98 -15.43 16.32 8.24
N ALA A 99 -16.68 15.87 8.22
CA ALA A 99 -17.70 16.37 7.33
C ALA A 99 -18.57 17.39 8.07
N LEU A 100 -18.66 18.60 7.52
CA LEU A 100 -19.54 19.66 7.99
C LEU A 100 -20.84 19.64 7.20
N ASN A 101 -21.93 20.09 7.83
CA ASN A 101 -23.17 20.37 7.13
C ASN A 101 -22.99 21.47 6.06
N GLN A 102 -23.98 21.66 5.18
CA GLN A 102 -23.92 22.67 4.10
C GLN A 102 -23.69 24.11 4.58
N ARG A 103 -24.05 24.43 5.82
CA ARG A 103 -23.86 25.77 6.40
C ARG A 103 -22.47 25.93 7.03
N GLY A 104 -21.65 24.88 7.05
CA GLY A 104 -20.33 24.87 7.68
C GLY A 104 -20.39 25.07 9.20
N SER A 105 -21.51 24.80 9.85
CA SER A 105 -21.76 25.17 11.26
C SER A 105 -21.62 24.00 12.24
N THR A 106 -21.69 22.77 11.73
CA THR A 106 -21.78 21.57 12.58
C THR A 106 -21.05 20.40 11.93
N ILE A 107 -20.24 19.69 12.72
CA ILE A 107 -19.60 18.42 12.37
C ILE A 107 -20.69 17.34 12.43
N VAL A 108 -20.96 16.70 11.30
CA VAL A 108 -22.00 15.67 11.15
C VAL A 108 -21.39 14.27 11.23
N GLU A 109 -20.19 14.11 10.68
CA GLU A 109 -19.50 12.82 10.59
C GLU A 109 -17.98 12.99 10.66
N ILE A 110 -17.29 11.98 11.19
CA ILE A 110 -15.84 11.85 11.08
C ILE A 110 -15.56 11.03 9.81
N LEU A 111 -14.89 11.64 8.85
CA LEU A 111 -14.54 10.96 7.60
C LEU A 111 -13.34 10.04 7.85
N PRO A 112 -13.31 8.85 7.23
CA PRO A 112 -12.11 8.05 7.22
C PRO A 112 -10.99 8.87 6.57
N SER A 113 -9.80 8.84 7.16
CA SER A 113 -8.63 9.51 6.57
C SER A 113 -8.42 9.00 5.14
N HIS A 114 -8.72 9.82 4.14
CA HIS A 114 -8.42 9.48 2.77
C HIS A 114 -6.92 9.63 2.57
N VAL A 115 -6.26 8.50 2.37
CA VAL A 115 -4.90 8.47 1.84
C VAL A 115 -4.99 9.00 0.42
N ASP A 116 -4.14 9.98 0.09
CA ASP A 116 -4.06 10.61 -1.23
C ASP A 116 -4.11 9.50 -2.31
N PRO A 117 -4.98 9.61 -3.34
CA PRO A 117 -5.05 8.61 -4.42
C PRO A 117 -3.68 8.28 -5.02
N TYR A 118 -2.77 9.26 -5.05
CA TYR A 118 -1.39 9.06 -5.51
C TYR A 118 -0.62 8.08 -4.62
N ILE A 119 -0.84 8.10 -3.31
CA ILE A 119 -0.20 7.21 -2.34
C ILE A 119 -0.86 5.83 -2.32
N LYS A 120 -2.20 5.77 -2.49
CA LYS A 120 -2.87 4.49 -2.72
C LYS A 120 -2.36 3.81 -4.00
N ALA A 121 -2.00 4.57 -5.03
CA ALA A 121 -1.38 4.02 -6.24
C ALA A 121 0.07 3.52 -5.99
N MET A 122 0.77 4.07 -4.99
CA MET A 122 2.08 3.58 -4.55
C MET A 122 2.02 2.33 -3.67
N GLU A 123 0.82 1.98 -3.16
CA GLU A 123 0.60 0.71 -2.48
C GLU A 123 0.71 -0.42 -3.52
N VAL A 124 1.80 -1.19 -3.44
CA VAL A 124 1.89 -2.45 -4.20
C VAL A 124 1.08 -3.47 -3.40
N ILE A 125 -0.23 -3.52 -3.67
CA ILE A 125 -1.20 -4.42 -2.99
C ILE A 125 -0.85 -5.89 -3.26
N GLU A 126 -0.23 -6.19 -4.40
CA GLU A 126 0.15 -7.55 -4.77
C GLU A 126 1.56 -7.87 -4.26
N ARG A 127 1.64 -8.92 -3.43
CA ARG A 127 2.90 -9.51 -3.00
C ARG A 127 3.77 -9.75 -4.25
N PRO A 128 4.99 -9.21 -4.33
CA PRO A 128 5.84 -9.54 -5.45
C PRO A 128 6.12 -11.06 -5.45
N ASP A 129 5.83 -11.75 -6.55
CA ASP A 129 6.04 -13.20 -6.72
C ASP A 129 7.52 -13.64 -6.77
N VAL A 130 8.43 -12.77 -6.34
CA VAL A 130 9.88 -13.02 -6.41
C VAL A 130 10.32 -13.67 -5.12
N THR A 131 10.96 -14.83 -5.22
CA THR A 131 11.52 -15.56 -4.07
C THR A 131 13.04 -15.41 -4.01
N TYR A 132 13.66 -15.79 -2.89
CA TYR A 132 15.12 -15.85 -2.81
C TYR A 132 15.74 -16.86 -3.80
N ASP A 133 14.98 -17.88 -4.20
CA ASP A 133 15.42 -18.87 -5.20
C ASP A 133 15.54 -18.27 -6.62
N ASP A 134 14.92 -17.12 -6.86
CA ASP A 134 15.03 -16.37 -8.12
C ASP A 134 16.18 -15.34 -8.10
N ILE A 135 17.03 -15.36 -7.06
CA ILE A 135 18.21 -14.48 -6.92
C ILE A 135 19.48 -15.34 -6.83
N GLY A 136 20.36 -15.21 -7.84
CA GLY A 136 21.65 -15.92 -7.88
C GLY A 136 22.81 -15.10 -7.31
N GLY A 137 23.78 -15.75 -6.68
CA GLY A 137 25.09 -15.20 -6.33
C GLY A 137 25.15 -14.24 -5.13
N LEU A 138 24.03 -13.92 -4.49
CA LEU A 138 23.95 -12.89 -3.43
C LEU A 138 23.71 -13.46 -2.02
N LYS A 139 24.29 -14.61 -1.70
CA LYS A 139 23.99 -15.36 -0.45
C LYS A 139 24.30 -14.56 0.82
N GLU A 140 25.44 -13.88 0.86
CA GLU A 140 25.82 -13.05 2.01
C GLU A 140 24.92 -11.81 2.13
N GLN A 141 24.63 -11.13 1.02
CA GLN A 141 23.74 -9.96 1.02
C GLN A 141 22.31 -10.33 1.43
N ILE A 142 21.83 -11.50 0.98
CA ILE A 142 20.54 -12.07 1.40
C ILE A 142 20.56 -12.33 2.91
N ARG A 143 21.64 -12.88 3.47
CA ARG A 143 21.74 -13.09 4.91
C ARG A 143 21.69 -11.76 5.68
N GLU A 144 22.47 -10.77 5.28
CA GLU A 144 22.52 -9.46 5.95
C GLU A 144 21.16 -8.75 5.94
N ILE A 145 20.47 -8.74 4.80
CA ILE A 145 19.14 -8.09 4.72
C ILE A 145 18.09 -8.84 5.54
N ARG A 146 18.20 -10.18 5.65
CA ARG A 146 17.29 -10.98 6.48
C ARG A 146 17.50 -10.71 7.96
N GLU A 147 18.76 -10.61 8.41
CA GLU A 147 19.07 -10.25 9.79
C GLU A 147 18.63 -8.82 10.12
N ALA A 148 18.72 -7.88 9.18
CA ALA A 148 18.35 -6.48 9.39
C ALA A 148 16.83 -6.23 9.34
N ILE A 149 16.07 -7.00 8.55
CA ILE A 149 14.65 -6.71 8.26
C ILE A 149 13.72 -7.83 8.70
N GLU A 150 14.00 -9.08 8.30
CA GLU A 150 13.11 -10.20 8.64
C GLU A 150 13.14 -10.51 10.14
N LEU A 151 14.33 -10.52 10.75
CA LEU A 151 14.50 -10.91 12.13
C LEU A 151 13.78 -9.96 13.12
N PRO A 152 13.88 -8.62 12.99
CA PRO A 152 13.10 -7.70 13.82
C PRO A 152 11.59 -7.83 13.65
N LEU A 153 11.12 -8.11 12.44
CA LEU A 153 9.68 -8.25 12.15
C LEU A 153 9.10 -9.57 12.66
N LYS A 154 9.86 -10.68 12.54
CA LYS A 154 9.40 -12.01 12.95
C LYS A 154 9.62 -12.31 14.43
N ARG A 155 10.70 -11.80 15.02
CA ARG A 155 11.12 -12.11 16.40
C ARG A 155 11.55 -10.86 17.17
N PRO A 156 10.64 -9.90 17.41
CA PRO A 156 10.94 -8.70 18.19
C PRO A 156 11.37 -9.02 19.63
N ASP A 157 10.92 -10.15 20.19
CA ASP A 157 11.22 -10.55 21.57
C ASP A 157 12.71 -10.82 21.80
N LEU A 158 13.43 -11.31 20.79
CA LEU A 158 14.87 -11.54 20.88
C LEU A 158 15.64 -10.22 21.06
N PHE A 159 15.22 -9.16 20.36
CA PHE A 159 15.83 -7.83 20.50
C PHE A 159 15.58 -7.23 21.88
N ARG A 160 14.36 -7.43 22.42
CA ARG A 160 14.03 -7.01 23.79
C ARG A 160 14.82 -7.77 24.85
N ALA A 161 15.00 -9.08 24.68
CA ALA A 161 15.76 -9.91 25.62
C ALA A 161 17.25 -9.56 25.64
N VAL A 162 17.83 -9.23 24.49
CA VAL A 162 19.23 -8.79 24.38
C VAL A 162 19.40 -7.32 24.77
N GLY A 163 18.33 -6.51 24.70
CA GLY A 163 18.36 -5.09 25.05
C GLY A 163 18.97 -4.20 23.96
N ILE A 164 18.88 -4.62 22.69
CA ILE A 164 19.39 -3.86 21.54
C ILE A 164 18.24 -3.33 20.68
N GLU A 165 18.42 -2.14 20.11
CA GLU A 165 17.48 -1.61 19.13
C GLU A 165 17.73 -2.24 17.76
N PRO A 166 16.68 -2.66 17.04
CA PRO A 166 16.84 -3.16 15.69
C PRO A 166 17.24 -2.02 14.74
N PRO A 167 17.98 -2.30 13.65
CA PRO A 167 18.31 -1.29 12.67
C PRO A 167 17.04 -0.68 12.07
N LYS A 168 17.08 0.64 11.81
CA LYS A 168 15.93 1.38 11.28
C LYS A 168 15.84 1.29 9.76
N GLY A 169 16.98 1.45 9.09
CA GLY A 169 17.07 1.47 7.63
C GLY A 169 18.22 0.65 7.08
N VAL A 170 18.01 0.08 5.89
CA VAL A 170 19.02 -0.61 5.09
C VAL A 170 19.22 0.15 3.78
N LEU A 171 20.47 0.45 3.42
CA LEU A 171 20.83 1.06 2.14
C LEU A 171 21.56 0.03 1.27
N LEU A 172 20.98 -0.27 0.11
CA LEU A 172 21.55 -1.14 -0.93
C LEU A 172 22.31 -0.29 -1.95
N TYR A 173 23.62 -0.52 -2.11
CA TYR A 173 24.45 0.22 -3.08
C TYR A 173 25.29 -0.73 -3.95
N GLY A 174 25.91 -0.22 -5.03
CA GLY A 174 26.56 -1.03 -6.08
C GLY A 174 26.05 -0.74 -7.51
N PRO A 175 26.56 -1.44 -8.53
CA PRO A 175 26.21 -1.20 -9.94
C PRO A 175 24.73 -1.46 -10.27
N PRO A 176 24.19 -0.79 -11.31
CA PRO A 176 22.86 -1.08 -11.83
C PRO A 176 22.78 -2.51 -12.40
N GLY A 177 21.57 -3.06 -12.47
CA GLY A 177 21.36 -4.39 -13.08
C GLY A 177 21.78 -5.59 -12.22
N CYS A 178 22.26 -5.39 -10.99
CA CYS A 178 22.66 -6.47 -10.07
C CYS A 178 21.55 -6.92 -9.10
N GLY A 179 20.30 -6.54 -9.35
CA GLY A 179 19.15 -7.11 -8.62
C GLY A 179 18.81 -6.47 -7.27
N LYS A 180 19.23 -5.22 -6.98
CA LYS A 180 18.84 -4.48 -5.76
C LYS A 180 17.32 -4.46 -5.55
N THR A 181 16.58 -4.09 -6.59
CA THR A 181 15.11 -4.06 -6.57
C THR A 181 14.50 -5.46 -6.44
N LEU A 182 15.17 -6.50 -6.97
CA LEU A 182 14.73 -7.90 -6.82
C LEU A 182 14.93 -8.40 -5.38
N LEU A 183 16.06 -8.06 -4.76
CA LEU A 183 16.37 -8.41 -3.37
C LEU A 183 15.34 -7.81 -2.41
N ALA A 184 14.99 -6.54 -2.58
CA ALA A 184 13.97 -5.88 -1.76
C ALA A 184 12.59 -6.53 -1.93
N LYS A 185 12.22 -6.91 -3.16
CA LYS A 185 10.97 -7.62 -3.45
C LYS A 185 10.93 -9.00 -2.80
N ALA A 186 12.02 -9.77 -2.84
CA ALA A 186 12.11 -11.08 -2.20
C ALA A 186 11.94 -10.99 -0.67
N VAL A 187 12.55 -10.00 -0.03
CA VAL A 187 12.38 -9.75 1.41
C VAL A 187 10.92 -9.45 1.76
N ALA A 188 10.24 -8.65 0.94
CA ALA A 188 8.83 -8.35 1.13
C ALA A 188 7.95 -9.60 1.04
N HIS A 189 8.23 -10.47 0.06
CA HIS A 189 7.53 -11.74 -0.09
C HIS A 189 7.66 -12.64 1.14
N HIS A 190 8.87 -12.77 1.71
CA HIS A 190 9.12 -13.64 2.87
C HIS A 190 8.70 -13.09 4.23
N THR A 191 8.49 -11.77 4.35
CA THR A 191 8.08 -11.11 5.60
C THR A 191 6.56 -11.01 5.76
N ASN A 192 5.80 -11.24 4.69
CA ASN A 192 4.33 -11.06 4.66
C ASN A 192 3.91 -9.65 5.16
N ALA A 193 4.79 -8.66 4.99
CA ALA A 193 4.59 -7.27 5.35
C ALA A 193 4.06 -6.49 4.13
N THR A 194 3.35 -5.39 4.39
CA THR A 194 2.87 -4.50 3.32
C THR A 194 4.07 -3.87 2.61
N PHE A 195 4.20 -4.04 1.29
CA PHE A 195 5.29 -3.46 0.52
C PHE A 195 4.86 -2.16 -0.15
N ILE A 196 5.50 -1.06 0.23
CA ILE A 196 5.26 0.26 -0.35
C ILE A 196 6.46 0.61 -1.19
N LYS A 197 6.29 0.61 -2.52
CA LYS A 197 7.34 1.01 -3.45
C LYS A 197 7.23 2.50 -3.71
N LEU A 198 8.34 3.20 -3.55
CA LEU A 198 8.47 4.60 -3.86
C LEU A 198 9.72 4.82 -4.72
N VAL A 199 9.59 5.51 -5.85
CA VAL A 199 10.75 5.94 -6.64
C VAL A 199 11.08 7.37 -6.21
N ALA A 200 12.31 7.65 -5.80
CA ALA A 200 12.62 8.94 -5.20
C ALA A 200 12.50 10.11 -6.19
N SER A 201 12.65 9.85 -7.50
CA SER A 201 12.40 10.84 -8.55
C SER A 201 10.92 11.25 -8.66
N GLU A 202 9.98 10.39 -8.29
CA GLU A 202 8.53 10.68 -8.27
C GLU A 202 8.13 11.63 -7.14
N LEU A 203 8.98 11.77 -6.11
CA LEU A 203 8.76 12.73 -5.03
C LEU A 203 8.97 14.18 -5.48
N ILE A 204 9.66 14.42 -6.60
CA ILE A 204 10.06 15.76 -7.01
C ILE A 204 8.92 16.42 -7.79
N SER A 205 8.19 17.32 -7.13
CA SER A 205 7.13 18.10 -7.76
C SER A 205 7.57 19.54 -8.06
N LYS A 206 6.87 20.21 -8.99
CA LYS A 206 7.07 21.64 -9.29
C LYS A 206 6.39 22.54 -8.25
N TRP A 207 5.53 21.99 -7.40
CA TRP A 207 4.76 22.73 -6.41
C TRP A 207 5.48 22.74 -5.07
N ILE A 208 5.63 23.93 -4.50
CA ILE A 208 6.41 24.15 -3.29
C ILE A 208 5.73 23.44 -2.10
N GLY A 209 6.47 22.56 -1.43
CA GLY A 209 6.03 21.85 -0.22
C GLY A 209 5.19 20.59 -0.47
N GLU A 210 4.85 20.27 -1.73
CA GLU A 210 4.13 19.05 -2.06
C GLU A 210 4.99 17.81 -1.82
N SER A 211 6.29 17.89 -2.11
CA SER A 211 7.23 16.77 -1.95
C SER A 211 7.37 16.37 -0.49
N ALA A 212 7.43 17.35 0.42
CA ALA A 212 7.47 17.11 1.86
C ALA A 212 6.12 16.56 2.39
N ARG A 213 4.99 17.04 1.86
CA ARG A 213 3.67 16.48 2.20
C ARG A 213 3.60 15.00 1.83
N LEU A 214 4.00 14.67 0.61
CA LEU A 214 3.96 13.30 0.07
C LEU A 214 4.80 12.33 0.91
N VAL A 215 6.04 12.69 1.26
CA VAL A 215 6.89 11.88 2.14
C VAL A 215 6.18 11.62 3.48
N ARG A 216 5.63 12.66 4.12
CA ARG A 216 4.94 12.52 5.40
C ARG A 216 3.73 11.60 5.31
N GLU A 217 2.96 11.70 4.23
CA GLU A 217 1.77 10.86 4.03
C GLU A 217 2.13 9.40 3.72
N VAL A 218 3.21 9.14 2.97
CA VAL A 218 3.73 7.77 2.74
C VAL A 218 4.13 7.11 4.06
N PHE A 219 4.83 7.82 4.95
CA PHE A 219 5.20 7.29 6.26
C PHE A 219 3.99 7.09 7.18
N LYS A 220 3.01 8.00 7.17
CA LYS A 220 1.74 7.81 7.87
C LYS A 220 1.00 6.57 7.35
N PHE A 221 0.96 6.39 6.04
CA PHE A 221 0.33 5.24 5.42
C PHE A 221 1.01 3.93 5.79
N ALA A 222 2.34 3.90 5.77
CA ALA A 222 3.13 2.75 6.23
C ALA A 222 2.83 2.40 7.71
N LYS A 223 2.77 3.41 8.59
CA LYS A 223 2.40 3.22 10.01
C LYS A 223 0.99 2.64 10.17
N LEU A 224 0.02 3.07 9.37
CA LEU A 224 -1.34 2.54 9.38
C LEU A 224 -1.42 1.08 8.90
N LYS A 225 -0.53 0.69 7.97
CA LYS A 225 -0.46 -0.65 7.36
C LYS A 225 0.61 -1.55 7.99
N ALA A 226 1.12 -1.19 9.16
CA ALA A 226 2.18 -1.92 9.84
C ALA A 226 1.72 -3.37 10.18
N PRO A 227 2.56 -4.40 10.00
CA PRO A 227 3.97 -4.35 9.58
C PRO A 227 4.13 -4.01 8.09
N SER A 228 5.04 -3.08 7.78
CA SER A 228 5.24 -2.59 6.41
C SER A 228 6.72 -2.31 6.10
N ILE A 229 7.08 -2.47 4.83
CA ILE A 229 8.41 -2.16 4.30
C ILE A 229 8.26 -1.06 3.25
N ILE A 230 8.94 0.07 3.48
CA ILE A 230 9.06 1.16 2.52
C ILE A 230 10.33 0.91 1.70
N PHE A 231 10.19 0.69 0.40
CA PHE A 231 11.31 0.56 -0.54
C PHE A 231 11.45 1.84 -1.36
N ILE A 232 12.56 2.54 -1.19
CA ILE A 232 12.92 3.77 -1.91
C ILE A 232 13.95 3.42 -2.98
N ASP A 233 13.53 3.42 -4.24
CA ASP A 233 14.44 3.23 -5.38
C ASP A 233 15.03 4.57 -5.83
N GLU A 234 16.23 4.55 -6.42
CA GLU A 234 16.94 5.73 -6.92
C GLU A 234 17.03 6.89 -5.91
N ILE A 235 17.38 6.57 -4.65
CA ILE A 235 17.43 7.58 -3.58
C ILE A 235 18.40 8.73 -3.90
N ASP A 236 19.40 8.49 -4.76
CA ASP A 236 20.33 9.50 -5.26
C ASP A 236 19.65 10.67 -5.99
N ALA A 237 18.42 10.48 -6.51
CA ALA A 237 17.64 11.57 -7.10
C ALA A 237 17.35 12.70 -6.07
N ILE A 238 17.09 12.34 -4.81
CA ILE A 238 16.79 13.29 -3.73
C ILE A 238 17.96 13.50 -2.75
N ALA A 239 18.87 12.54 -2.68
CA ALA A 239 19.95 12.48 -1.70
C ALA A 239 21.30 12.99 -2.21
N ALA A 240 21.40 13.43 -3.46
CA ALA A 240 22.66 13.93 -4.00
C ALA A 240 23.15 15.16 -3.22
N LYS A 241 24.42 15.17 -2.81
CA LYS A 241 25.11 16.28 -2.17
C LYS A 241 25.24 17.44 -3.16
N ARG A 242 24.30 18.39 -3.13
CA ARG A 242 24.29 19.58 -4.00
C ARG A 242 24.86 20.78 -3.24
N LEU A 243 25.96 21.34 -3.74
CA LEU A 243 26.71 22.45 -3.12
C LEU A 243 26.20 23.84 -3.53
N GLU A 244 25.40 23.95 -4.59
CA GLU A 244 24.81 25.21 -5.06
C GLU A 244 23.28 25.09 -5.11
N VAL A 245 22.60 25.96 -4.37
CA VAL A 245 21.13 26.05 -4.32
C VAL A 245 20.72 27.27 -5.14
N GLY A 246 20.60 27.10 -6.46
CA GLY A 246 20.30 28.19 -7.39
C GLY A 246 18.84 28.23 -7.82
N THR A 247 18.18 27.08 -7.92
CA THR A 247 16.85 26.96 -8.54
C THR A 247 15.74 26.60 -7.54
N SER A 248 14.49 26.95 -7.86
CA SER A 248 13.31 26.59 -7.05
C SER A 248 13.13 25.07 -6.91
N GLY A 249 13.49 24.30 -7.95
CA GLY A 249 13.42 22.84 -7.93
C GLY A 249 14.42 22.19 -6.97
N GLU A 250 15.64 22.70 -6.89
CA GLU A 250 16.67 22.19 -5.96
C GLU A 250 16.28 22.36 -4.49
N ARG A 251 15.63 23.49 -4.16
CA ARG A 251 15.11 23.74 -2.81
C ARG A 251 14.03 22.73 -2.43
N GLU A 252 13.22 22.31 -3.39
CA GLU A 252 12.15 21.34 -3.15
C GLU A 252 12.72 19.93 -2.93
N VAL A 253 13.74 19.54 -3.72
CA VAL A 253 14.48 18.28 -3.51
C VAL A 253 15.10 18.23 -2.11
N GLN A 254 15.75 19.32 -1.68
CA GLN A 254 16.35 19.41 -0.36
C GLN A 254 15.30 19.32 0.76
N ARG A 255 14.11 19.92 0.57
CA ARG A 255 12.99 19.79 1.52
C ARG A 255 12.47 18.36 1.62
N ALA A 256 12.34 17.66 0.49
CA ALA A 256 11.94 16.25 0.47
C ALA A 256 12.94 15.39 1.25
N LEU A 257 14.25 15.59 1.03
CA LEU A 257 15.31 14.90 1.77
C LEU A 257 15.26 15.21 3.27
N MET A 258 15.13 16.47 3.66
CA MET A 258 15.02 16.87 5.07
C MET A 258 13.79 16.26 5.74
N GLN A 259 12.65 16.23 5.05
CA GLN A 259 11.44 15.58 5.58
C GLN A 259 11.64 14.07 5.71
N LEU A 260 12.27 13.41 4.73
CA LEU A 260 12.59 11.98 4.81
C LEU A 260 13.47 11.67 6.03
N LEU A 261 14.53 12.45 6.22
CA LEU A 261 15.40 12.35 7.40
C LEU A 261 14.64 12.57 8.71
N ALA A 262 13.74 13.55 8.74
CA ALA A 262 12.92 13.83 9.92
C ALA A 262 11.94 12.69 10.25
N GLU A 263 11.38 12.00 9.25
CA GLU A 263 10.53 10.82 9.48
C GLU A 263 11.33 9.60 9.96
N ILE A 264 12.60 9.47 9.55
CA ILE A 264 13.50 8.39 9.99
C ILE A 264 14.00 8.61 11.42
N ASP A 265 14.41 9.84 11.71
CA ASP A 265 14.93 10.26 13.02
C ASP A 265 13.82 10.50 14.05
N GLY A 266 12.57 10.63 13.59
CA GLY A 266 11.45 11.20 14.32
C GLY A 266 11.30 10.74 15.77
N PHE A 267 10.78 11.64 16.61
CA PHE A 267 10.53 11.39 18.04
C PHE A 267 9.64 10.17 18.28
N ASP A 268 8.72 9.89 17.35
CA ASP A 268 7.91 8.68 17.39
C ASP A 268 8.68 7.51 16.75
N PRO A 269 8.91 6.41 17.49
CA PRO A 269 9.54 5.24 16.92
C PRO A 269 8.72 4.72 15.73
N LEU A 270 9.41 4.38 14.63
CA LEU A 270 8.81 3.79 13.42
C LEU A 270 8.08 2.46 13.70
N GLY A 271 8.28 1.86 14.88
CA GLY A 271 7.63 0.63 15.31
C GLY A 271 7.98 -0.52 14.36
N ASN A 272 6.95 -1.10 13.73
CA ASN A 272 7.07 -2.22 12.79
C ASN A 272 7.20 -1.77 11.32
N VAL A 273 7.57 -0.50 11.07
CA VAL A 273 7.88 0.01 9.73
C VAL A 273 9.39 -0.08 9.50
N LYS A 274 9.79 -0.75 8.43
CA LYS A 274 11.20 -0.87 8.01
C LYS A 274 11.43 -0.16 6.68
N ILE A 275 12.65 0.35 6.49
CA ILE A 275 13.00 1.16 5.32
C ILE A 275 14.16 0.50 4.59
N ILE A 276 14.00 0.32 3.29
CA ILE A 276 15.04 -0.13 2.37
C ILE A 276 15.22 0.97 1.34
N ALA A 277 16.43 1.47 1.16
CA ALA A 277 16.76 2.38 0.06
C ALA A 277 17.73 1.71 -0.90
N ALA A 278 17.65 2.04 -2.18
CA ALA A 278 18.60 1.58 -3.20
C ALA A 278 19.22 2.78 -3.93
N THR A 279 20.53 2.71 -4.17
CA THR A 279 21.29 3.67 -4.98
C THR A 279 22.23 2.92 -5.92
N ASN A 280 22.51 3.53 -7.08
CA ASN A 280 23.60 3.12 -7.96
C ASN A 280 24.86 3.98 -7.78
N ARG A 281 24.73 5.11 -7.07
CA ARG A 281 25.77 6.14 -6.93
C ARG A 281 25.98 6.50 -5.46
N PRO A 282 26.65 5.64 -4.67
CA PRO A 282 26.93 5.92 -3.27
C PRO A 282 27.86 7.13 -3.07
N ASP A 283 28.67 7.47 -4.07
CA ASP A 283 29.66 8.55 -4.08
C ASP A 283 29.04 9.95 -3.94
N ILE A 284 27.82 10.14 -4.46
CA ILE A 284 27.13 11.43 -4.43
C ILE A 284 26.16 11.59 -3.27
N LEU A 285 25.95 10.56 -2.45
CA LEU A 285 24.96 10.62 -1.38
C LEU A 285 25.37 11.59 -0.27
N ASP A 286 24.38 12.30 0.29
CA ASP A 286 24.57 13.12 1.48
C ASP A 286 24.99 12.24 2.67
N PRO A 287 26.16 12.50 3.30
CA PRO A 287 26.62 11.78 4.49
C PRO A 287 25.63 11.82 5.65
N ALA A 288 24.70 12.78 5.67
CA ALA A 288 23.59 12.83 6.61
C ALA A 288 22.82 11.50 6.63
N LEU A 289 22.53 10.88 5.48
CA LEU A 289 21.77 9.62 5.43
C LEU A 289 22.49 8.45 6.09
N LEU A 290 23.82 8.49 6.09
CA LEU A 290 24.70 7.42 6.59
C LEU A 290 24.98 7.52 8.10
N ARG A 291 24.41 8.51 8.78
CA ARG A 291 24.60 8.66 10.23
C ARG A 291 23.87 7.55 10.98
N PRO A 292 24.44 7.06 12.11
CA PRO A 292 23.75 6.12 12.99
C PRO A 292 22.36 6.61 13.39
N GLY A 293 21.39 5.70 13.43
CA GLY A 293 19.98 6.01 13.65
C GLY A 293 19.18 6.32 12.38
N ARG A 294 19.78 6.17 11.20
CA ARG A 294 19.14 6.33 9.89
C ARG A 294 19.29 5.07 9.05
N PHE A 295 20.21 5.05 8.09
CA PHE A 295 20.60 3.84 7.37
C PHE A 295 21.76 3.17 8.08
N ASP A 296 21.42 2.41 9.13
CA ASP A 296 22.39 1.73 10.00
C ASP A 296 23.15 0.60 9.29
N LYS A 297 22.53 0.00 8.26
CA LYS A 297 23.11 -1.09 7.48
C LYS A 297 23.32 -0.68 6.03
N LEU A 298 24.57 -0.78 5.60
CA LEU A 298 25.02 -0.51 4.25
C LEU A 298 25.40 -1.85 3.63
N ILE A 299 24.62 -2.31 2.64
CA ILE A 299 24.84 -3.59 1.97
C ILE A 299 25.31 -3.31 0.55
N GLU A 300 26.54 -3.73 0.25
CA GLU A 300 27.08 -3.70 -1.09
C GLU A 300 26.55 -4.87 -1.91
N ILE A 301 25.99 -4.56 -3.08
CA ILE A 301 25.66 -5.55 -4.10
C ILE A 301 26.76 -5.50 -5.16
N PRO A 302 27.74 -6.43 -5.11
CA PRO A 302 28.83 -6.46 -6.08
C PRO A 302 28.35 -6.99 -7.44
N LEU A 303 29.24 -6.91 -8.43
CA LEU A 303 29.06 -7.68 -9.67
C LEU A 303 29.09 -9.18 -9.35
N PRO A 304 28.29 -10.01 -10.06
CA PRO A 304 28.27 -11.45 -9.82
C PRO A 304 29.60 -12.10 -10.20
N ASP A 305 30.09 -12.96 -9.32
CA ASP A 305 31.26 -13.81 -9.56
C ASP A 305 30.91 -14.97 -10.52
N ASP A 306 31.89 -15.83 -10.83
CA ASP A 306 31.71 -16.91 -11.81
C ASP A 306 30.57 -17.86 -11.41
N GLU A 307 30.46 -18.20 -10.13
CA GLU A 307 29.39 -19.06 -9.61
C GLU A 307 28.04 -18.32 -9.56
N GLY A 308 28.04 -17.03 -9.17
CA GLY A 308 26.84 -16.20 -9.20
C GLY A 308 26.27 -16.04 -10.61
N ARG A 309 27.13 -15.85 -11.62
CA ARG A 309 26.70 -15.82 -13.03
C ARG A 309 26.12 -17.16 -13.47
N PHE A 310 26.72 -18.28 -13.07
CA PHE A 310 26.18 -19.61 -13.32
C PHE A 310 24.78 -19.79 -12.70
N GLU A 311 24.60 -19.38 -11.43
CA GLU A 311 23.29 -19.40 -10.77
C GLU A 311 22.26 -18.52 -11.50
N ILE A 312 22.64 -17.31 -11.93
CA ILE A 312 21.77 -16.39 -12.68
C ILE A 312 21.37 -17.00 -14.05
N PHE A 313 22.31 -17.60 -14.77
CA PHE A 313 22.02 -18.31 -16.02
C PHE A 313 20.99 -19.41 -15.78
N LYS A 314 21.21 -20.25 -14.76
CA LYS A 314 20.29 -21.35 -14.39
C LYS A 314 18.88 -20.86 -14.07
N ILE A 315 18.75 -19.72 -13.38
CA ILE A 315 17.44 -19.12 -13.05
C ILE A 315 16.72 -18.67 -14.33
N HIS A 316 17.41 -17.96 -15.22
CA HIS A 316 16.80 -17.42 -16.44
C HIS A 316 16.51 -18.50 -17.49
N THR A 317 17.30 -19.57 -17.54
CA THR A 317 17.08 -20.68 -18.48
C THR A 317 16.15 -21.76 -17.95
N ARG A 318 15.73 -21.74 -16.68
CA ARG A 318 14.83 -22.74 -16.06
C ARG A 318 13.54 -23.00 -16.86
N LYS A 319 13.04 -22.00 -17.58
CA LYS A 319 11.80 -22.08 -18.39
C LYS A 319 12.07 -22.22 -19.90
N MET A 320 13.33 -22.28 -20.32
CA MET A 320 13.74 -22.34 -21.71
C MET A 320 14.04 -23.79 -22.12
N ASN A 321 13.76 -24.13 -23.38
CA ASN A 321 14.18 -25.40 -23.96
C ASN A 321 15.62 -25.27 -24.46
N LEU A 322 16.57 -25.68 -23.63
CA LEU A 322 17.98 -25.75 -24.00
C LEU A 322 18.31 -27.12 -24.60
N ALA A 323 19.23 -27.14 -25.56
CA ALA A 323 19.85 -28.38 -26.02
C ALA A 323 20.80 -28.96 -24.96
N GLU A 324 21.05 -30.27 -25.02
CA GLU A 324 21.87 -30.98 -24.02
C GLU A 324 23.35 -30.56 -24.03
N ASP A 325 23.81 -29.97 -25.13
CA ASP A 325 25.19 -29.49 -25.32
C ASP A 325 25.43 -28.07 -24.76
N VAL A 326 24.40 -27.39 -24.24
CA VAL A 326 24.54 -26.05 -23.66
C VAL A 326 25.18 -26.13 -22.27
N ASP A 327 26.46 -25.75 -22.17
CA ASP A 327 27.16 -25.63 -20.88
C ASP A 327 27.04 -24.22 -20.28
N LEU A 328 26.17 -24.08 -19.28
CA LEU A 328 25.99 -22.83 -18.53
C LEU A 328 27.24 -22.39 -17.75
N ARG A 329 28.13 -23.31 -17.35
CA ARG A 329 29.39 -22.96 -16.68
C ARG A 329 30.36 -22.32 -17.66
N GLU A 330 30.43 -22.83 -18.88
CA GLU A 330 31.24 -22.20 -19.94
C GLU A 330 30.74 -20.79 -20.27
N LEU A 331 29.41 -20.61 -20.37
CA LEU A 331 28.81 -19.29 -20.58
C LEU A 331 29.16 -18.32 -19.44
N ALA A 332 29.03 -18.75 -18.18
CA ALA A 332 29.38 -17.94 -17.02
C ALA A 332 30.85 -17.48 -17.03
N LEU A 333 31.77 -18.32 -17.52
CA LEU A 333 33.19 -17.98 -17.68
C LEU A 333 33.43 -16.98 -18.82
N LYS A 334 32.67 -17.06 -19.92
CA LYS A 334 32.76 -16.14 -21.07
C LYS A 334 32.18 -14.76 -20.78
N THR A 335 31.18 -14.65 -19.91
CA THR A 335 30.49 -13.40 -19.59
C THR A 335 31.10 -12.65 -18.40
N LYS A 336 32.43 -12.47 -18.38
CA LYS A 336 33.09 -11.70 -17.31
C LYS A 336 32.52 -10.28 -17.24
N ASN A 337 32.31 -9.79 -16.01
CA ASN A 337 31.73 -8.47 -15.70
C ASN A 337 30.26 -8.26 -16.15
N ALA A 338 29.57 -9.30 -16.66
CA ALA A 338 28.16 -9.19 -16.98
C ALA A 338 27.32 -9.06 -15.70
N THR A 339 26.37 -8.13 -15.70
CA THR A 339 25.38 -7.97 -14.63
C THR A 339 24.26 -9.01 -14.77
N GLY A 340 23.41 -9.14 -13.74
CA GLY A 340 22.23 -10.00 -13.84
C GLY A 340 21.28 -9.57 -14.97
N ALA A 341 21.16 -8.27 -15.20
CA ALA A 341 20.39 -7.72 -16.32
C ALA A 341 21.00 -8.10 -17.69
N ASP A 342 22.33 -8.08 -17.82
CA ASP A 342 23.01 -8.46 -19.06
C ASP A 342 22.82 -9.96 -19.35
N ILE A 343 22.94 -10.82 -18.34
CA ILE A 343 22.72 -12.27 -18.48
C ILE A 343 21.27 -12.56 -18.90
N LYS A 344 20.30 -11.86 -18.30
CA LYS A 344 18.90 -11.94 -18.72
C LYS A 344 18.72 -11.54 -20.19
N ALA A 345 19.38 -10.47 -20.62
CA ALA A 345 19.32 -10.02 -22.01
C ALA A 345 19.94 -11.06 -22.96
N ILE A 346 21.09 -11.65 -22.60
CA ILE A 346 21.75 -12.73 -23.36
C ILE A 346 20.79 -13.92 -23.54
N CYS A 347 20.17 -14.39 -22.45
CA CYS A 347 19.22 -15.51 -22.53
C CYS A 347 18.01 -15.19 -23.41
N THR A 348 17.53 -13.94 -23.35
CA THR A 348 16.37 -13.48 -24.14
C THR A 348 16.72 -13.41 -25.63
N GLU A 349 17.88 -12.85 -25.98
CA GLU A 349 18.35 -12.81 -27.37
C GLU A 349 18.64 -14.21 -27.94
N ALA A 350 19.19 -15.12 -27.13
CA ALA A 350 19.38 -16.52 -27.55
C ALA A 350 18.05 -17.18 -27.92
N GLY A 351 17.01 -16.99 -27.10
CA GLY A 351 15.66 -17.47 -27.41
C GLY A 351 15.07 -16.82 -28.67
N MET A 352 15.25 -15.51 -28.85
CA MET A 352 14.75 -14.80 -30.02
C MET A 352 15.47 -15.24 -31.31
N ASN A 353 16.77 -15.53 -31.26
CA ASN A 353 17.51 -16.07 -32.39
C ASN A 353 17.01 -17.45 -32.80
N ALA A 354 16.77 -18.36 -31.84
CA ALA A 354 16.19 -19.66 -32.12
C ALA A 354 14.82 -19.53 -32.82
N ILE A 355 13.96 -18.62 -32.34
CA ILE A 355 12.64 -18.35 -32.95
C ILE A 355 12.77 -17.80 -34.38
N ARG A 356 13.68 -16.83 -34.63
CA ARG A 356 13.92 -16.27 -35.96
C ARG A 356 14.35 -17.34 -36.97
N GLU A 357 15.06 -18.36 -36.51
CA GLU A 357 15.53 -19.48 -37.31
C GLU A 357 14.51 -20.64 -37.37
N GLY A 358 13.31 -20.47 -36.80
CA GLY A 358 12.24 -21.46 -36.79
C GLY A 358 12.51 -22.66 -35.87
N ARG A 359 13.45 -22.56 -34.93
CA ARG A 359 13.76 -23.60 -33.95
C ARG A 359 12.94 -23.42 -32.67
N THR A 360 12.65 -24.53 -32.00
CA THR A 360 11.98 -24.59 -30.69
C THR A 360 12.95 -24.88 -29.54
N ILE A 361 14.24 -25.08 -29.86
CA ILE A 361 15.32 -25.42 -28.94
C ILE A 361 16.44 -24.40 -29.13
N ILE A 362 16.98 -23.91 -28.03
CA ILE A 362 18.13 -23.00 -27.98
C ILE A 362 19.41 -23.85 -27.86
N THR A 363 20.39 -23.58 -28.72
CA THR A 363 21.68 -24.26 -28.84
C THR A 363 22.83 -23.33 -28.53
#